data_AF-A0A6G3XX38-F1
#
_entry.id   AF-A0A6G3XX38-F1
#
_cell.length_a   1.000
_cell.length_b   1.000
_cell.length_c   1.000
_cell.angle_alpha   90.00
_cell.angle_beta   90.00
_cell.angle_gamma   90.00
#
_symmetry.space_group_name_H-M   'P 1'
#
loop_
_entity.id
_entity.type
_entity.pdbx_description
1 polymer ?
#
loop_
_entity_poly.entity_id
_entity_poly.type
_entity_poly.pdbx_seq_one_letter_code
_entity_poly.pdbx_strand_id
1 'polypeptide(L)' 'MSERPPQRTPNRRLASLIAEAGFSHAGLARRVDQLGLEHGLDLRYDKTSVTRWLRGQQPR' A
#
# COMPACT_ATOMS: atom_id res chain seq x y z
N MET A 1 -11.99 27.74 6.86
CA MET A 1 -10.98 26.94 7.58
C MET A 1 -10.48 25.88 6.61
N SER A 2 -9.35 26.10 5.94
CA SER A 2 -8.80 25.14 4.97
C SER A 2 -7.82 24.23 5.69
N GLU A 3 -8.23 23.02 6.03
CA GLU A 3 -7.33 21.99 6.54
C GLU A 3 -6.30 21.67 5.45
N ARG A 4 -5.06 22.09 5.68
CA ARG A 4 -3.93 21.69 4.85
C ARG A 4 -3.87 20.16 4.91
N PRO A 5 -3.90 19.42 3.78
CA PRO A 5 -3.87 17.97 3.83
C PRO A 5 -2.63 17.54 4.63
N PRO A 6 -2.75 16.54 5.52
CA PRO A 6 -1.64 16.14 6.39
C PRO A 6 -0.42 15.84 5.52
N GLN A 7 0.72 16.44 5.87
CA GLN A 7 1.99 16.16 5.20
C GLN A 7 2.35 14.71 5.50
N ARG A 8 2.02 13.81 4.58
CA ARG A 8 2.30 12.39 4.73
C ARG A 8 3.76 12.13 4.45
N THR A 9 4.47 11.59 5.43
CA THR A 9 5.85 11.14 5.25
C THR A 9 5.86 9.94 4.30
N PRO A 10 6.66 9.96 3.21
CA PRO A 10 6.77 8.82 2.32
C PRO A 10 7.21 7.55 3.05
N ASN A 11 6.58 6.41 2.75
CA ASN A 11 6.90 5.13 3.37
C ASN A 11 8.12 4.49 2.68
N ARG A 12 9.31 4.97 3.06
CA ARG A 12 10.59 4.48 2.53
C ARG A 12 10.83 3.00 2.84
N ARG A 13 10.37 2.52 4.00
CA ARG A 13 10.52 1.10 4.38
C ARG A 13 9.76 0.18 3.43
N LEU A 14 8.51 0.53 3.11
CA LEU A 14 7.72 -0.22 2.14
C LEU A 14 8.38 -0.20 0.75
N ALA A 15 8.91 0.96 0.33
CA ALA A 15 9.62 1.06 -0.94
C ALA A 15 10.83 0.11 -1.01
N SER A 16 11.65 0.06 0.05
CA SER A 16 12.80 -0.85 0.14
C SER A 16 12.37 -2.31 0.06
N LEU A 17 11.35 -2.73 0.83
CA LEU A 17 10.87 -4.11 0.82
C LEU A 17 10.32 -4.55 -0.56
N ILE A 18 9.61 -3.65 -1.25
CA ILE A 18 9.11 -3.93 -2.60
C ILE A 18 10.28 -4.14 -3.57
N ALA A 19 11.31 -3.28 -3.49
CA ALA A 19 12.49 -3.37 -4.34
C ALA A 19 13.31 -4.63 -4.03
N GLU A 20 13.54 -4.93 -2.76
CA GLU A 20 14.27 -6.12 -2.29
C GLU A 20 13.58 -7.42 -2.72
N ALA A 21 12.25 -7.46 -2.64
CA ALA A 21 11.46 -8.61 -3.07
C ALA A 21 11.24 -8.69 -4.60
N GLY A 22 11.66 -7.67 -5.36
CA GLY A 22 11.42 -7.59 -6.81
C GLY A 22 9.94 -7.51 -7.19
N PHE A 23 9.07 -7.07 -6.28
CA PHE A 23 7.64 -7.01 -6.54
C PHE A 23 7.26 -5.79 -7.37
N SER A 24 6.33 -5.97 -8.30
CA SER A 24 5.59 -4.83 -8.85
C SER A 24 4.52 -4.36 -7.86
N HIS A 25 4.14 -3.08 -7.91
CA HIS A 25 3.07 -2.55 -7.06
C HIS A 25 1.74 -3.32 -7.24
N ALA A 26 1.42 -3.73 -8.47
CA ALA A 26 0.23 -4.53 -8.74
C ALA A 26 0.36 -5.96 -8.19
N GLY A 27 1.55 -6.55 -8.26
CA GLY A 27 1.84 -7.86 -7.67
C GLY A 27 1.73 -7.84 -6.15
N LEU A 28 2.27 -6.81 -5.51
CA LEU A 28 2.13 -6.62 -4.07
C LEU A 28 0.65 -6.51 -3.67
N ALA A 29 -0.13 -5.67 -4.36
CA ALA A 29 -1.54 -5.48 -4.07
C ALA A 29 -2.31 -6.82 -4.12
N ARG A 30 -2.10 -7.60 -5.19
CA ARG A 30 -2.69 -8.94 -5.32
C ARG A 30 -2.28 -9.87 -4.19
N ARG A 31 -1.01 -9.85 -3.75
CA ARG A 31 -0.55 -10.72 -2.67
C ARG A 31 -1.18 -10.33 -1.33
N VAL A 32 -1.36 -9.03 -1.09
CA VAL A 32 -2.09 -8.52 0.08
C VAL A 32 -3.55 -8.94 0.04
N ASP A 33 -4.21 -8.85 -1.11
CA ASP A 33 -5.61 -9.27 -1.26
C ASP A 33 -5.77 -10.77 -1.05
N GLN A 34 -4.88 -11.59 -1.63
CA GLN A 34 -4.88 -13.04 -1.42
C GLN A 34 -4.68 -13.39 0.06
N LEU A 35 -3.70 -12.77 0.72
CA LEU A 35 -3.48 -12.96 2.15
C LEU A 35 -4.70 -12.50 2.97
N GLY A 36 -5.32 -11.38 2.59
CA GLY A 36 -6.57 -10.91 3.19
C GLY A 36 -7.66 -11.97 3.13
N LEU A 37 -7.90 -12.54 1.93
CA LEU A 37 -8.89 -13.60 1.73
C LEU A 37 -8.59 -14.85 2.55
N GLU A 38 -7.32 -15.27 2.64
CA GLU A 38 -6.88 -16.37 3.51
C GLU A 38 -7.21 -16.12 5.00
N HIS A 39 -7.23 -14.85 5.42
CA HIS A 39 -7.63 -14.42 6.76
C HIS A 39 -9.12 -14.02 6.90
N GLY A 40 -9.93 -14.21 5.85
CA GLY A 40 -11.36 -13.84 5.85
C GLY A 40 -11.65 -12.34 5.70
N LEU A 41 -10.67 -11.55 5.25
CA LEU A 41 -10.80 -10.13 4.93
C LEU A 41 -11.08 -9.94 3.43
N ASP A 42 -12.13 -9.20 3.08
CA ASP A 42 -12.38 -8.78 1.69
C ASP A 42 -11.58 -7.50 1.38
N LEU A 43 -10.30 -7.68 1.05
CA LEU A 43 -9.41 -6.63 0.60
C LEU A 43 -9.41 -6.56 -0.93
N ARG A 44 -9.47 -5.34 -1.47
CA ARG A 44 -9.50 -5.09 -2.92
C ARG A 44 -8.54 -3.97 -3.28
N TYR A 45 -7.27 -4.22 -3.05
CA TYR A 45 -6.20 -3.27 -3.33
C TYR A 45 -5.69 -3.39 -4.76
N ASP A 46 -5.27 -2.24 -5.28
CA ASP A 46 -4.69 -2.11 -6.60
C ASP A 46 -3.32 -1.41 -6.54
N LYS A 47 -2.67 -1.27 -7.70
CA LYS A 47 -1.42 -0.51 -7.83
C LYS A 47 -1.56 0.91 -7.25
N THR A 48 -2.73 1.53 -7.38
CA THR A 48 -3.00 2.89 -6.90
C THR A 48 -2.96 2.94 -5.36
N SER A 49 -3.55 1.93 -4.72
CA SER A 49 -3.55 1.75 -3.27
C SER A 49 -2.12 1.65 -2.74
N VAL A 50 -1.28 0.82 -3.37
CA VAL A 50 0.14 0.69 -3.01
C VAL A 50 0.89 2.01 -3.22
N THR A 51 0.62 2.73 -4.30
CA THR A 51 1.24 4.05 -4.55
C THR A 51 0.83 5.06 -3.48
N ARG A 52 -0.40 5.00 -2.97
CA ARG A 52 -0.85 5.82 -1.84
C ARG A 52 -0.12 5.43 -0.56
N TRP A 53 0.12 4.14 -0.31
CA TRP A 53 0.89 3.67 0.83
C TRP A 53 2.34 4.16 0.82
N LEU A 54 2.96 4.15 -0.35
CA LEU A 54 4.30 4.71 -0.55
C LEU A 54 4.34 6.22 -0.28
N ARG A 55 3.24 6.93 -0.55
CA ARG A 55 3.07 8.35 -0.20
C ARG A 55 2.70 8.57 1.28
N GLY A 56 2.68 7.53 2.11
CA GLY A 56 2.38 7.61 3.54
C GLY A 56 0.89 7.55 3.89
N GLN A 57 0.03 7.17 2.95
CA GLN A 57 -1.37 6.86 3.27
C GLN A 57 -1.45 5.48 3.91
N GLN A 58 -2.19 5.32 5.00
CA GLN A 58 -2.44 3.98 5.55
C GLN A 58 -3.60 3.29 4.81
N PRO A 59 -3.52 1.96 4.59
CA PRO A 59 -4.67 1.14 4.22
C PRO A 59 -5.77 1.26 5.29
N ARG A 60 -7.03 1.07 4.88
CA ARG A 60 -8.21 1.15 5.77
C ARG A 60 -8.76 -0.24 6.03
#